data_AF-A0A942QKL4-F1
#
_entry.id   AF-A0A942QKL4-F1
#
_cell.length_a   1.000
_cell.length_b   1.000
_cell.length_c   1.000
_cell.angle_alpha   90.00
_cell.angle_beta   90.00
_cell.angle_gamma   90.00
#
_symmetry.space_group_name_H-M   'P 1'
#
loop_
_entity.id
_entity.type
_entity.pdbx_description
1 polymer ?
#
loop_
_entity_poly.entity_id
_entity_poly.type
_entity_poly.pdbx_seq_one_letter_code
_entity_poly.pdbx_strand_id
1 'polypeptide(L)'
;MKLVKLSLTEDYVSHWSWWQGARELLQNAIDTGKFDVNFKHDSLHITSHGGKIPVNALLMGKSSKKEDPTTIGKFGEGMKLGFLVLLREGAEIEVLNGVDRWKPKFVYDEMFDSKVLAIEIDEECLEGGEDYVEVNIYNIPSWAIDEIKDNYAPTTSRDIIIENSRGKAYAKDSNNQECTL
;
A
#
# COMPACT_ATOMS: atom_id res chain seq x y z
N MET A 1 5.14 22.88 1.80
CA MET A 1 5.27 21.67 2.64
C MET A 1 4.26 21.67 3.80
N LYS A 2 3.35 20.71 3.80
CA LYS A 2 2.36 20.45 4.87
C LYS A 2 2.74 19.18 5.61
N LEU A 3 2.36 19.07 6.87
CA LEU A 3 2.52 17.84 7.66
C LEU A 3 1.17 17.44 8.23
N VAL A 4 0.68 16.27 7.85
CA VAL A 4 -0.57 15.69 8.36
C VAL A 4 -0.22 14.58 9.34
N LYS A 5 -0.42 14.83 10.62
CA LYS A 5 -0.24 13.81 11.67
C LYS A 5 -1.50 12.96 11.76
N LEU A 6 -1.32 11.64 11.81
CA LEU A 6 -2.38 10.67 11.97
C LEU A 6 -2.37 10.13 13.39
N SER A 7 -3.54 9.86 13.95
CA SER A 7 -3.69 9.24 15.27
C SER A 7 -3.39 7.73 15.22
N LEU A 8 -2.21 7.37 14.73
CA LEU A 8 -1.72 6.00 14.57
C LEU A 8 -0.31 5.93 15.14
N THR A 9 -0.11 5.14 16.19
CA THR A 9 1.19 4.93 16.83
C THR A 9 2.04 3.96 16.02
N GLU A 10 3.37 4.03 16.13
CA GLU A 10 4.27 3.16 15.36
C GLU A 10 4.10 1.65 15.63
N ASP A 11 3.57 1.28 16.79
CA ASP A 11 3.34 -0.10 17.24
C ASP A 11 1.96 -0.66 16.85
N TYR A 12 1.09 0.14 16.24
CA TYR A 12 -0.21 -0.35 15.77
C TYR A 12 -0.02 -1.48 14.75
N VAL A 13 -0.85 -2.51 14.83
CA VAL A 13 -0.72 -3.77 14.04
C VAL A 13 0.71 -4.34 14.06
N SER A 14 1.36 -4.40 15.22
CA SER A 14 2.75 -4.88 15.41
C SER A 14 3.06 -6.30 14.93
N HIS A 15 2.02 -7.13 14.73
CA HIS A 15 2.16 -8.48 14.18
C HIS A 15 2.28 -8.50 12.64
N TRP A 16 2.14 -7.35 11.96
CA TRP A 16 2.33 -7.21 10.52
C TRP A 16 3.77 -6.83 10.20
N SER A 17 4.26 -7.36 9.08
CA SER A 17 5.59 -7.10 8.53
C SER A 17 5.50 -6.79 7.03
N TRP A 18 6.63 -6.91 6.33
CA TRP A 18 6.83 -6.53 4.93
C TRP A 18 5.68 -6.94 4.00
N TRP A 19 5.28 -8.21 4.02
CA TRP A 19 4.20 -8.68 3.16
C TRP A 19 2.88 -7.95 3.41
N GLN A 20 2.39 -7.87 4.64
CA GLN A 20 1.10 -7.22 4.90
C GLN A 20 1.15 -5.73 4.54
N GLY A 21 2.28 -5.06 4.81
CA GLY A 21 2.46 -3.65 4.46
C GLY A 21 2.44 -3.43 2.94
N ALA A 22 3.22 -4.20 2.18
CA ALA A 22 3.28 -4.12 0.73
C ALA A 22 1.95 -4.53 0.08
N ARG A 23 1.28 -5.56 0.61
CA ARG A 23 0.00 -6.08 0.12
C ARG A 23 -1.06 -4.99 0.06
N GLU A 24 -1.18 -4.15 1.09
CA GLU A 24 -2.18 -3.06 1.11
C GLU A 24 -1.92 -2.04 -0.02
N LEU A 25 -0.66 -1.73 -0.32
CA LEU A 25 -0.28 -0.80 -1.37
C LEU A 25 -0.47 -1.42 -2.77
N LEU A 26 -0.13 -2.70 -2.93
CA LEU A 26 -0.37 -3.48 -4.14
C LEU A 26 -1.87 -3.58 -4.44
N GLN A 27 -2.70 -3.86 -3.42
CA GLN A 27 -4.16 -3.94 -3.58
C GLN A 27 -4.76 -2.61 -4.03
N ASN A 28 -4.30 -1.48 -3.48
CA ASN A 28 -4.75 -0.15 -3.93
C ASN A 28 -4.48 0.07 -5.43
N ALA A 29 -3.33 -0.39 -5.93
CA ALA A 29 -3.00 -0.30 -7.35
C ALA A 29 -3.81 -1.29 -8.21
N ILE A 30 -4.00 -2.53 -7.74
CA ILE A 30 -4.82 -3.54 -8.44
C ILE A 30 -6.27 -3.04 -8.62
N ASP A 31 -6.81 -2.39 -7.60
CA ASP A 31 -8.18 -1.85 -7.63
C ASP A 31 -8.38 -0.75 -8.69
N THR A 32 -7.32 -0.10 -9.19
CA THR A 32 -7.45 0.88 -10.29
C THR A 32 -7.61 0.22 -11.66
N GLY A 33 -7.27 -1.07 -11.78
CA GLY A 33 -7.31 -1.83 -13.02
C GLY A 33 -6.21 -1.50 -14.04
N LYS A 34 -5.50 -0.37 -13.89
CA LYS A 34 -4.35 0.01 -14.74
C LYS A 34 -3.16 0.36 -13.85
N PHE A 35 -2.26 -0.60 -13.69
CA PHE A 35 -1.10 -0.50 -12.82
C PHE A 35 0.13 -1.22 -13.40
N ASP A 36 1.30 -0.88 -12.88
CA ASP A 36 2.58 -1.54 -13.13
C ASP A 36 3.26 -1.81 -11.77
N VAL A 37 3.94 -2.95 -11.65
CA VAL A 37 4.69 -3.32 -10.45
C VAL A 37 6.09 -3.75 -10.86
N ASN A 38 7.09 -3.00 -10.40
CA ASN A 38 8.48 -3.24 -10.72
C ASN A 38 9.28 -3.53 -9.45
N PHE A 39 9.74 -4.78 -9.34
CA PHE A 39 10.64 -5.22 -8.29
C PHE A 39 12.09 -5.02 -8.71
N LYS A 40 12.87 -4.31 -7.89
CA LYS A 40 14.32 -4.19 -8.02
C LYS A 40 15.00 -5.03 -6.93
N HIS A 41 16.32 -4.85 -6.79
CA HIS A 41 17.11 -5.59 -5.80
C HIS A 41 16.72 -5.24 -4.36
N ASP A 42 16.47 -3.95 -4.09
CA ASP A 42 16.26 -3.36 -2.76
C ASP A 42 15.05 -2.43 -2.72
N SER A 43 14.23 -2.42 -3.77
CA SER A 43 13.07 -1.55 -3.87
C SER A 43 11.89 -2.18 -4.63
N LEU A 44 10.70 -1.66 -4.34
CA LEU A 44 9.44 -1.98 -4.99
C LEU A 44 8.81 -0.67 -5.47
N HIS A 45 8.52 -0.60 -6.76
CA HIS A 45 7.84 0.53 -7.40
C HIS A 45 6.45 0.08 -7.87
N ILE A 46 5.40 0.76 -7.42
CA ILE A 46 4.02 0.45 -7.75
C ILE A 46 3.40 1.69 -8.40
N THR A 47 3.12 1.62 -9.69
CA THR A 47 2.47 2.71 -10.44
C THR A 47 1.02 2.35 -10.71
N SER A 48 0.11 3.29 -10.52
CA SER A 48 -1.31 3.13 -10.85
C SER A 48 -1.84 4.40 -11.53
N HIS A 49 -2.79 4.23 -12.43
CA HIS A 49 -3.41 5.32 -13.18
C HIS A 49 -4.90 5.43 -12.87
N GLY A 50 -5.50 6.58 -13.19
CA GLY A 50 -6.94 6.81 -13.00
C GLY A 50 -7.28 7.82 -11.91
N GLY A 51 -6.30 8.66 -11.53
CA GLY A 51 -6.48 9.78 -10.62
C GLY A 51 -5.39 9.86 -9.55
N LYS A 52 -5.66 10.71 -8.56
CA LYS A 52 -4.79 10.95 -7.40
C LYS A 52 -5.48 10.58 -6.10
N ILE A 53 -4.69 10.30 -5.06
CA ILE A 53 -5.18 10.11 -3.69
C ILE A 53 -5.56 11.48 -3.13
N PRO A 54 -6.84 11.73 -2.80
CA PRO A 54 -7.23 12.98 -2.16
C PRO A 54 -6.67 13.03 -0.72
N VAL A 55 -6.24 14.22 -0.25
CA VAL A 55 -5.72 14.40 1.13
C VAL A 55 -6.69 13.89 2.19
N ASN A 56 -8.00 13.98 1.95
CA ASN A 56 -9.01 13.49 2.88
C ASN A 56 -9.03 11.95 3.05
N ALA A 57 -8.38 11.18 2.17
CA ALA A 57 -8.15 9.74 2.35
C ALA A 57 -7.24 9.45 3.57
N LEU A 58 -6.50 10.46 4.04
CA LEU A 58 -5.73 10.37 5.27
C LEU A 58 -6.60 10.37 6.54
N LEU A 59 -7.87 10.77 6.46
CA LEU A 59 -8.80 10.69 7.59
C LEU A 59 -9.09 9.23 7.94
N MET A 60 -9.05 8.92 9.25
CA MET A 60 -9.55 7.65 9.76
C MET A 60 -11.07 7.55 9.55
N GLY A 61 -11.54 6.38 9.12
CA GLY A 61 -12.96 6.11 8.92
C GLY A 61 -13.57 6.69 7.64
N LYS A 62 -12.75 7.38 6.82
CA LYS A 62 -13.15 7.82 5.48
C LYS A 62 -12.79 6.74 4.47
N SER A 63 -13.82 6.15 3.85
CA SER A 63 -13.68 5.18 2.76
C SER A 63 -14.41 5.68 1.53
N SER A 64 -13.79 5.59 0.37
CA SER A 64 -14.39 5.85 -0.93
C SER A 64 -15.34 4.74 -1.40
N LYS A 65 -15.31 3.56 -0.76
CA LYS A 65 -15.99 2.33 -1.20
C LYS A 65 -17.28 1.99 -0.46
N LYS A 66 -17.86 2.94 0.32
CA LYS A 66 -19.12 2.70 1.05
C LYS A 66 -20.33 2.39 0.14
N GLU A 67 -20.20 2.49 -1.18
CA GLU A 67 -21.31 2.29 -2.13
C GLU A 67 -21.13 1.10 -3.10
N ASP A 68 -20.01 0.36 -3.09
CA ASP A 68 -19.81 -0.79 -4.00
C ASP A 68 -19.38 -2.09 -3.27
N PRO A 69 -20.26 -3.10 -3.15
CA PRO A 69 -19.98 -4.36 -2.47
C PRO A 69 -19.02 -5.30 -3.22
N THR A 70 -18.50 -4.93 -4.38
CA THR A 70 -17.60 -5.77 -5.21
C THR A 70 -16.12 -5.53 -4.96
N THR A 71 -15.75 -4.49 -4.20
CA THR A 71 -14.34 -4.18 -3.91
C THR A 71 -13.88 -4.88 -2.62
N ILE A 72 -12.81 -5.67 -2.72
CA ILE A 72 -12.32 -6.56 -1.67
C ILE A 72 -11.64 -5.78 -0.51
N GLY A 73 -11.21 -4.53 -0.74
CA GLY A 73 -10.62 -3.66 0.29
C GLY A 73 -11.67 -2.96 1.16
N LYS A 74 -11.87 -3.45 2.40
CA LYS A 74 -12.98 -3.02 3.28
C LYS A 74 -12.78 -1.76 4.11
N PHE A 75 -11.61 -1.13 4.12
CA PHE A 75 -11.40 0.12 4.86
C PHE A 75 -10.39 0.97 4.08
N GLY A 76 -10.67 2.26 3.85
CA GLY A 76 -9.72 3.23 3.27
C GLY A 76 -8.49 3.51 4.16
N GLU A 77 -8.21 2.58 5.05
CA GLU A 77 -7.19 2.56 6.09
C GLU A 77 -5.96 1.77 5.64
N GLY A 78 -6.14 0.83 4.69
CA GLY A 78 -5.09 -0.08 4.22
C GLY A 78 -3.80 0.63 3.83
N MET A 79 -3.89 1.71 3.03
CA MET A 79 -2.74 2.54 2.67
C MET A 79 -1.97 3.08 3.90
N LYS A 80 -2.70 3.58 4.89
CA LYS A 80 -2.11 4.18 6.10
C LYS A 80 -1.41 3.10 6.93
N LEU A 81 -2.01 1.92 7.04
CA LEU A 81 -1.40 0.77 7.70
C LEU A 81 -0.20 0.24 6.91
N GLY A 82 -0.27 0.23 5.57
CA GLY A 82 0.83 -0.11 4.70
C GLY A 82 2.06 0.76 4.94
N PHE A 83 1.88 2.08 4.96
CA PHE A 83 2.96 3.02 5.29
C PHE A 83 3.50 2.79 6.69
N LEU A 84 2.63 2.64 7.69
CA LEU A 84 3.03 2.42 9.07
C LEU A 84 3.93 1.19 9.23
N VAL A 85 3.48 0.06 8.69
CA VAL A 85 4.18 -1.22 8.80
C VAL A 85 5.52 -1.16 8.08
N LEU A 86 5.53 -0.67 6.84
CA LEU A 86 6.77 -0.60 6.05
C LEU A 86 7.80 0.35 6.67
N LEU A 87 7.37 1.51 7.18
CA LEU A 87 8.27 2.41 7.91
C LEU A 87 8.84 1.76 9.18
N ARG A 88 8.02 1.00 9.92
CA ARG A 88 8.47 0.29 11.13
C ARG A 88 9.51 -0.77 10.80
N GLU A 89 9.32 -1.47 9.69
CA GLU A 89 10.27 -2.47 9.18
C GLU A 89 11.58 -1.85 8.63
N GLY A 90 11.64 -0.51 8.52
CA GLY A 90 12.83 0.23 8.10
C GLY A 90 12.83 0.67 6.65
N ALA A 91 11.71 0.53 5.93
CA ALA A 91 11.58 1.05 4.58
C ALA A 91 11.60 2.58 4.55
N GLU A 92 12.08 3.14 3.44
CA GLU A 92 11.79 4.53 3.07
C GLU A 92 10.69 4.53 2.01
N ILE A 93 9.72 5.44 2.13
CA ILE A 93 8.56 5.50 1.24
C ILE A 93 8.43 6.90 0.64
N GLU A 94 8.26 6.95 -0.68
CA GLU A 94 7.89 8.15 -1.40
C GLU A 94 6.66 7.85 -2.27
N VAL A 95 5.71 8.76 -2.27
CA VAL A 95 4.53 8.67 -3.14
C VAL A 95 4.50 9.88 -4.06
N LEU A 96 4.57 9.66 -5.36
CA LEU A 96 4.26 10.67 -6.37
C LEU A 96 2.75 10.59 -6.62
N ASN A 97 2.03 11.66 -6.32
CA ASN A 97 0.57 11.69 -6.31
C ASN A 97 0.07 12.83 -7.19
N GLY A 98 -0.01 12.58 -8.50
CA GLY A 98 -0.12 13.64 -9.50
C GLY A 98 1.08 14.59 -9.41
N VAL A 99 0.81 15.87 -9.16
CA VAL A 99 1.84 16.92 -9.02
C VAL A 99 2.40 17.05 -7.61
N ASP A 100 1.86 16.30 -6.64
CA ASP A 100 2.29 16.33 -5.25
C ASP A 100 3.27 15.19 -4.94
N ARG A 101 4.15 15.42 -3.97
CA ARG A 101 5.01 14.38 -3.39
C ARG A 101 4.66 14.17 -1.93
N TRP A 102 4.34 12.94 -1.54
CA TRP A 102 4.05 12.58 -0.15
C TRP A 102 5.15 11.68 0.41
N LYS A 103 5.56 11.97 1.65
CA LYS A 103 6.58 11.21 2.39
C LYS A 103 6.02 10.80 3.76
N PRO A 104 5.58 9.54 3.91
CA PRO A 104 5.26 8.98 5.21
C PRO A 104 6.49 8.98 6.12
N LYS A 105 6.33 9.34 7.39
CA LYS A 105 7.37 9.27 8.41
C LYS A 105 6.78 9.18 9.80
N PHE A 106 7.58 8.70 10.76
CA PHE A 106 7.20 8.80 12.16
C PHE A 106 7.68 10.13 12.76
N VAL A 107 6.81 10.83 13.48
CA VAL A 107 7.12 12.07 14.20
C VAL A 107 6.66 11.95 15.65
N TYR A 108 7.40 12.57 16.58
CA TYR A 108 6.90 12.73 17.93
C TYR A 108 5.78 13.79 17.96
N ASP A 109 4.67 13.48 18.60
CA ASP A 109 3.59 14.42 18.85
C ASP A 109 3.48 14.71 20.35
N GLU A 110 3.64 15.97 20.74
CA GLU A 110 3.61 16.40 22.13
C GLU A 110 2.23 16.30 22.78
N MET A 111 1.14 16.44 21.99
CA MET A 111 -0.22 16.36 22.51
C MET A 111 -0.57 14.91 22.88
N PHE A 112 -0.12 13.96 22.07
CA PHE A 112 -0.32 12.53 22.33
C PHE A 112 0.79 11.91 23.18
N ASP A 113 1.90 12.63 23.41
CA ASP A 113 3.11 12.12 24.08
C ASP A 113 3.58 10.80 23.47
N SER A 114 3.61 10.74 22.12
CA SER A 114 3.81 9.50 21.39
C SER A 114 4.36 9.73 19.99
N LYS A 115 5.06 8.73 19.45
CA LYS A 115 5.50 8.72 18.06
C LYS A 115 4.37 8.23 17.16
N VAL A 116 3.97 9.07 16.22
CA VAL A 116 2.82 8.84 15.34
C VAL A 116 3.21 8.84 13.88
N LEU A 117 2.45 8.13 13.06
CA LEU A 117 2.55 8.22 11.61
C LEU A 117 2.13 9.63 11.16
N ALA A 118 2.94 10.26 10.33
CA ALA A 118 2.63 11.51 9.68
C ALA A 118 2.99 11.45 8.19
N ILE A 119 2.26 12.20 7.39
CA ILE A 119 2.52 12.35 5.96
C ILE A 119 3.00 13.78 5.73
N GLU A 120 4.24 13.92 5.30
CA GLU A 120 4.75 15.18 4.78
C GLU A 120 4.32 15.31 3.31
N ILE A 121 3.72 16.43 2.95
CA ILE A 121 3.18 16.69 1.62
C ILE A 121 3.89 17.92 1.05
N ASP A 122 4.58 17.74 -0.07
CA ASP A 122 5.09 18.81 -0.89
C ASP A 122 4.18 18.99 -2.11
N GLU A 123 3.40 20.07 -2.10
CA GLU A 123 2.34 20.31 -3.06
C GLU A 123 2.90 20.93 -4.35
N GLU A 124 2.38 20.50 -5.49
CA GLU A 124 2.73 21.06 -6.82
C GLU A 124 4.25 21.11 -7.09
N CYS A 125 5.00 20.14 -6.57
CA CYS A 125 6.48 20.10 -6.64
C CYS A 125 7.02 19.26 -7.81
N LEU A 126 6.15 18.58 -8.56
CA LEU A 126 6.51 17.72 -9.69
C LEU A 126 6.04 18.30 -11.03
N GLU A 127 6.81 18.08 -12.08
CA GLU A 127 6.43 18.43 -13.46
C GLU A 127 5.71 17.27 -14.16
N GLY A 128 4.52 17.54 -14.73
CA GLY A 128 3.76 16.58 -15.56
C GLY A 128 2.66 15.79 -14.83
N GLY A 129 1.66 15.35 -15.62
CA GLY A 129 0.64 14.33 -15.32
C GLY A 129 -0.16 14.42 -14.01
N GLU A 130 -1.44 14.85 -14.06
CA GLU A 130 -2.32 14.93 -12.88
C GLU A 130 -2.92 13.58 -12.41
N ASP A 131 -2.88 12.55 -13.26
CA ASP A 131 -3.74 11.35 -13.13
C ASP A 131 -2.98 10.03 -12.89
N TYR A 132 -1.95 10.05 -12.04
CA TYR A 132 -1.29 8.84 -11.60
C TYR A 132 -0.81 8.90 -10.15
N VAL A 133 -0.60 7.72 -9.58
CA VAL A 133 0.02 7.50 -8.28
C VAL A 133 1.17 6.53 -8.47
N GLU A 134 2.36 6.90 -8.01
CA GLU A 134 3.53 6.02 -7.94
C GLU A 134 3.97 5.91 -6.48
N VAL A 135 3.96 4.69 -5.94
CA VAL A 135 4.45 4.39 -4.61
C VAL A 135 5.79 3.69 -4.72
N ASN A 136 6.82 4.36 -4.19
CA ASN A 136 8.19 3.91 -4.19
C ASN A 136 8.59 3.48 -2.78
N ILE A 137 8.96 2.22 -2.62
CA ILE A 137 9.34 1.62 -1.34
C ILE A 137 10.80 1.18 -1.47
N TYR A 138 11.68 1.79 -0.68
CA TYR A 138 13.12 1.56 -0.70
C TYR A 138 13.59 0.86 0.58
N ASN A 139 14.86 0.42 0.58
CA ASN A 139 15.52 -0.25 1.70
C ASN A 139 14.82 -1.57 2.08
N ILE A 140 14.28 -2.29 1.10
CA ILE A 140 13.66 -3.59 1.32
C ILE A 140 14.78 -4.65 1.33
N PRO A 141 14.94 -5.44 2.40
CA PRO A 141 15.94 -6.51 2.41
C PRO A 141 15.56 -7.58 1.39
N SER A 142 16.55 -8.25 0.80
CA SER A 142 16.34 -9.20 -0.30
C SER A 142 15.34 -10.31 0.05
N TRP A 143 15.40 -10.84 1.28
CA TRP A 143 14.45 -11.87 1.74
C TRP A 143 13.00 -11.37 1.77
N ALA A 144 12.78 -10.09 2.04
CA ALA A 144 11.45 -9.49 2.03
C ALA A 144 10.99 -9.19 0.60
N ILE A 145 11.90 -8.83 -0.31
CA ILE A 145 11.61 -8.77 -1.75
C ILE A 145 11.12 -10.14 -2.24
N ASP A 146 11.83 -11.22 -1.87
CA ASP A 146 11.45 -12.58 -2.24
C ASP A 146 10.11 -12.97 -1.61
N GLU A 147 9.89 -12.69 -0.33
CA GLU A 147 8.60 -12.92 0.34
C GLU A 147 7.44 -12.19 -0.38
N ILE A 148 7.61 -10.91 -0.71
CA ILE A 148 6.57 -10.12 -1.38
C ILE A 148 6.31 -10.69 -2.78
N LYS A 149 7.36 -11.07 -3.53
CA LYS A 149 7.23 -11.69 -4.86
C LYS A 149 6.52 -13.03 -4.80
N ASP A 150 6.86 -13.89 -3.85
CA ASP A 150 6.27 -15.22 -3.70
C ASP A 150 4.78 -15.13 -3.38
N ASN A 151 4.38 -14.14 -2.60
CA ASN A 151 2.98 -13.90 -2.26
C ASN A 151 2.22 -13.15 -3.38
N TYR A 152 2.90 -12.35 -4.21
CA TYR A 152 2.30 -11.61 -5.31
C TYR A 152 1.87 -12.53 -6.46
N ALA A 153 0.56 -12.69 -6.64
CA ALA A 153 -0.04 -13.67 -7.56
C ALA A 153 0.32 -13.53 -9.08
N PRO A 154 0.54 -12.34 -9.67
CA PRO A 154 0.74 -12.20 -11.12
C PRO A 154 1.98 -12.89 -11.72
N THR A 155 2.96 -13.28 -10.91
CA THR A 155 4.21 -13.92 -11.36
C THR A 155 4.23 -15.44 -11.18
N THR A 156 3.25 -16.02 -10.51
CA THR A 156 3.17 -17.47 -10.32
C THR A 156 2.07 -18.05 -11.22
N SER A 157 2.44 -19.02 -12.07
CA SER A 157 1.48 -19.89 -12.72
C SER A 157 0.81 -20.72 -11.61
N ARG A 158 -0.29 -20.20 -11.07
CA ARG A 158 -1.08 -20.87 -10.03
C ARG A 158 -2.31 -21.49 -10.68
N ASP A 159 -2.59 -22.73 -10.32
CA ASP A 159 -3.82 -23.38 -10.73
C ASP A 159 -5.02 -22.62 -10.14
N ILE A 160 -5.93 -22.21 -11.02
CA ILE A 160 -7.20 -21.61 -10.62
C ILE A 160 -8.06 -22.73 -10.05
N ILE A 161 -8.29 -22.70 -8.73
CA ILE A 161 -9.15 -23.69 -8.07
C ILE A 161 -10.62 -23.26 -8.18
N ILE A 162 -10.89 -21.95 -8.17
CA ILE A 162 -12.24 -21.39 -8.22
C ILE A 162 -12.25 -20.17 -9.14
N GLU A 163 -13.14 -20.18 -10.14
CA GLU A 163 -13.46 -19.03 -10.97
C GLU A 163 -14.96 -18.78 -10.93
N ASN A 164 -15.35 -17.55 -10.59
CA ASN A 164 -16.75 -17.11 -10.67
C ASN A 164 -16.81 -15.65 -11.16
N SER A 165 -18.03 -15.13 -11.27
CA SER A 165 -18.28 -13.75 -11.74
C SER A 165 -17.70 -12.64 -10.84
N ARG A 166 -17.11 -12.97 -9.69
CA ARG A 166 -16.54 -12.04 -8.71
C ARG A 166 -15.01 -12.15 -8.56
N GLY A 167 -14.35 -13.08 -9.24
CA GLY A 167 -12.89 -13.21 -9.19
C GLY A 167 -12.38 -14.65 -9.31
N LYS A 168 -11.07 -14.79 -9.14
CA LYS A 168 -10.32 -16.05 -9.23
C LYS A 168 -9.63 -16.32 -7.89
N ALA A 169 -9.76 -17.54 -7.37
CA ALA A 169 -8.99 -18.03 -6.23
C ALA A 169 -7.92 -19.00 -6.72
N TYR A 170 -6.70 -18.83 -6.22
CA TYR A 170 -5.52 -19.55 -6.69
C TYR A 170 -5.05 -20.56 -5.65
N ALA A 171 -4.58 -21.72 -6.10
CA ALA A 171 -3.94 -22.71 -5.25
C ALA A 171 -2.69 -22.12 -4.57
N LYS A 172 -2.58 -22.29 -3.25
CA LYS A 172 -1.39 -21.88 -2.49
C LYS A 172 -0.21 -22.84 -2.72
N ASP A 173 -0.47 -24.10 -3.07
CA ASP A 173 0.49 -25.14 -3.49
C ASP A 173 -0.22 -26.36 -4.10
N SER A 174 0.49 -27.21 -4.84
CA SER A 174 -0.01 -28.43 -5.51
C SER A 174 -0.65 -29.47 -4.57
N ASN A 175 -0.57 -29.26 -3.24
CA ASN A 175 -1.08 -30.14 -2.20
C ASN A 175 -2.18 -29.51 -1.33
N ASN A 176 -3.02 -28.67 -1.94
CA ASN A 176 -4.46 -28.56 -1.63
C ASN A 176 -4.89 -28.55 -0.15
N GLN A 177 -4.70 -27.45 0.60
CA GLN A 177 -5.54 -27.23 1.80
C GLN A 177 -5.68 -25.80 2.36
N GLU A 178 -5.14 -24.76 1.76
CA GLU A 178 -5.43 -23.38 2.20
C GLU A 178 -5.64 -22.44 1.01
N CYS A 179 -6.85 -21.89 0.89
CA CYS A 179 -7.17 -20.82 -0.04
C CYS A 179 -7.03 -19.47 0.67
N THR A 180 -6.31 -18.52 0.06
CA THR A 180 -6.36 -17.10 0.44
C THR A 180 -7.14 -16.35 -0.64
N LEU A 181 -8.05 -15.46 -0.21
CA LEU A 181 -8.82 -14.57 -1.07
C LEU A 181 -7.91 -13.56 -1.79
#